data_AF-A0A947NPB9-F1
#
_entry.id   AF-A0A947NPB9-F1
#
_cell.length_a   1.000
_cell.length_b   1.000
_cell.length_c   1.000
_cell.angle_alpha   90.00
_cell.angle_beta   90.00
_cell.angle_gamma   90.00
#
_symmetry.space_group_name_H-M   'P 1'
#
loop_
_entity.id
_entity.type
_entity.pdbx_description
1 polymer ?
#
loop_
_entity_poly.entity_id
_entity_poly.type
_entity_poly.pdbx_seq_one_letter_code
_entity_poly.pdbx_strand_id
1 'polypeptide(L)'
;MLKIFRQKNVTKFVLWGLLILILPAFVLWGTGADRGRSKEKGPTFVGLIEGKKVTFDDFADSIVSIRCQVIMNYFNQPEVMNAFLKSKAFIGKLAWDKLLVAREAEKANIKVSNDEVVNFIRNQPIFLRGGVFDDKVYYYVLRNNMGLEPREFEEMLRSNLRIQKYNDLLTKDISVADEEIVAAYEKDNNKIKISYLAFPADNFIDKVKVEDAEIKDYYEAHKNELTAPAKEESMDKAAETTDAFDNVKADIKTFLTRKLSGELAVKSAGGEYDRIMRLMAKENLTFEASAAKLGLEIVESGFFSRNESIEGIGGAGQIADAAAKLKADEVSGVVETEKGTVIFKVVGSQKYDEEKFKEEKNDYLQKTIRPKKAQLLNDRLRKLNDASKVNIDFEDFEKYYR
;
A
#
# COMPACT_ATOMS: atom_id res chain seq x y z
N MET A 1 -71.26 24.82 -5.45
CA MET A 1 -70.14 24.88 -6.44
C MET A 1 -69.73 23.53 -7.06
N LEU A 2 -70.47 22.42 -6.87
CA LEU A 2 -70.08 21.08 -7.36
C LEU A 2 -71.01 20.47 -8.44
N LYS A 3 -71.80 21.29 -9.16
CA LYS A 3 -72.64 20.82 -10.29
C LYS A 3 -72.02 21.03 -11.68
N ILE A 4 -70.85 21.67 -11.78
CA ILE A 4 -70.17 21.99 -13.05
C ILE A 4 -69.30 20.82 -13.56
N PHE A 5 -68.99 19.81 -12.73
CA PHE A 5 -68.05 18.74 -13.07
C PHE A 5 -68.66 17.50 -13.77
N ARG A 6 -69.92 17.53 -14.22
CA ARG A 6 -70.59 16.38 -14.86
C ARG A 6 -70.86 16.53 -16.37
N GLN A 7 -70.19 17.46 -17.05
CA GLN A 7 -70.17 17.54 -18.51
C GLN A 7 -68.90 16.87 -19.05
N LYS A 8 -69.05 15.73 -19.75
CA LYS A 8 -67.93 14.90 -20.25
C LYS A 8 -66.90 15.67 -21.09
N ASN A 9 -67.30 16.76 -21.75
CA ASN A 9 -66.41 17.58 -22.57
C ASN A 9 -65.64 18.62 -21.77
N VAL A 10 -66.20 19.13 -20.67
CA VAL A 10 -65.54 20.12 -19.79
C VAL A 10 -64.46 19.44 -18.94
N THR A 11 -64.70 18.21 -18.47
CA THR A 11 -63.67 17.41 -17.77
C THR A 11 -62.45 17.13 -18.63
N LYS A 12 -62.60 16.89 -19.94
CA LYS A 12 -61.47 16.66 -20.85
C LYS A 12 -60.64 17.93 -21.09
N PHE A 13 -61.29 19.09 -21.28
CA PHE A 13 -60.59 20.37 -21.46
C PHE A 13 -59.90 20.85 -20.18
N VAL A 14 -60.54 20.68 -19.01
CA VAL A 14 -59.94 21.01 -17.71
C VAL A 14 -58.78 20.07 -17.40
N LEU A 15 -58.89 18.76 -17.67
CA LEU A 15 -57.79 17.82 -17.47
C LEU A 15 -56.61 18.08 -18.42
N TRP A 16 -56.84 18.44 -19.69
CA TRP A 16 -55.77 18.81 -20.62
C TRP A 16 -55.10 20.14 -20.26
N GLY A 17 -55.87 21.14 -19.80
CA GLY A 17 -55.31 22.39 -19.30
C GLY A 17 -54.46 22.19 -18.04
N LEU A 18 -54.86 21.28 -17.14
CA LEU A 18 -54.11 20.91 -15.94
C LEU A 18 -52.83 20.12 -16.29
N LEU A 19 -52.89 19.23 -17.29
CA LEU A 19 -51.73 18.48 -17.78
C LEU A 19 -50.69 19.39 -18.46
N ILE A 20 -51.13 20.35 -19.28
CA ILE A 20 -50.26 21.34 -19.93
C ILE A 20 -49.67 22.34 -18.93
N LEU A 21 -50.29 22.52 -17.76
CA LEU A 21 -49.78 23.36 -16.68
C LEU A 21 -48.84 22.60 -15.72
N ILE A 22 -49.02 21.28 -15.54
CA ILE A 22 -48.17 20.42 -14.70
C ILE A 22 -46.93 19.91 -15.45
N LEU A 23 -47.02 19.63 -16.75
CA LEU A 23 -45.91 19.09 -17.55
C LEU A 23 -44.67 20.02 -17.60
N PRO A 24 -44.80 21.36 -17.74
CA PRO A 24 -43.67 22.27 -17.65
C PRO A 24 -43.05 22.30 -16.24
N ALA A 25 -43.83 22.04 -15.19
CA ALA A 25 -43.34 22.01 -13.81
C ALA A 25 -42.50 20.76 -13.50
N PHE A 26 -42.76 19.62 -14.15
CA PHE A 26 -41.96 18.40 -13.98
C PHE A 26 -40.67 18.39 -14.82
N VAL A 27 -40.62 19.08 -15.97
CA VAL A 27 -39.38 19.26 -16.73
C VAL A 27 -38.40 20.22 -16.02
N LEU A 28 -38.91 21.10 -15.15
CA LEU A 28 -38.10 22.00 -14.31
C LEU A 28 -37.74 21.44 -12.93
N TRP A 29 -38.30 20.29 -12.51
CA TRP A 29 -38.05 19.70 -11.18
C TRP A 29 -37.46 18.27 -11.25
N GLY A 30 -37.46 17.64 -12.43
CA GLY A 30 -36.94 16.29 -12.66
C GLY A 30 -35.41 16.17 -12.79
N THR A 31 -34.64 17.10 -12.20
CA THR A 31 -33.18 16.99 -12.08
C THR A 31 -32.77 17.37 -10.67
N GLY A 32 -32.28 16.39 -9.90
CA GLY A 32 -31.44 16.56 -8.71
C GLY A 32 -31.98 17.48 -7.61
N ALA A 33 -32.24 16.91 -6.43
CA ALA A 33 -32.36 17.70 -5.21
C ALA A 33 -31.13 18.61 -5.05
N ASP A 34 -31.29 19.91 -5.32
CA ASP A 34 -30.33 20.96 -4.98
C ASP A 34 -30.27 21.06 -3.44
N ARG A 35 -29.43 20.24 -2.83
CA ARG A 35 -28.85 20.55 -1.52
C ARG A 35 -27.75 21.59 -1.77
N GLY A 36 -28.06 22.85 -1.47
CA GLY A 36 -27.11 23.92 -1.14
C GLY A 36 -25.82 24.08 -1.97
N ARG A 37 -25.90 24.38 -3.28
CA ARG A 37 -24.72 24.84 -4.04
C ARG A 37 -24.38 26.32 -3.77
N SER A 38 -23.17 26.55 -3.25
CA SER A 38 -22.53 27.86 -3.20
C SER A 38 -22.04 28.30 -4.59
N LYS A 39 -22.21 29.60 -4.90
CA LYS A 39 -21.65 30.28 -6.08
C LYS A 39 -20.15 30.53 -5.88
N GLU A 40 -19.30 29.55 -6.14
CA GLU A 40 -17.90 29.79 -6.49
C GLU A 40 -17.62 29.25 -7.90
N LYS A 41 -16.76 29.94 -8.66
CA LYS A 41 -16.39 29.64 -10.05
C LYS A 41 -15.50 28.38 -10.15
N GLY A 42 -15.94 27.26 -9.58
CA GLY A 42 -15.26 25.96 -9.66
C GLY A 42 -15.58 25.21 -10.97
N PRO A 43 -14.81 24.16 -11.30
CA PRO A 43 -15.14 23.27 -12.40
C PRO A 43 -16.51 22.60 -12.17
N THR A 44 -17.28 22.40 -13.25
CA THR A 44 -18.63 21.81 -13.18
C THR A 44 -18.63 20.28 -13.18
N PHE A 45 -17.46 19.66 -13.33
CA PHE A 45 -17.23 18.22 -13.36
C PHE A 45 -15.77 17.94 -12.97
N VAL A 46 -15.49 16.73 -12.44
CA VAL A 46 -14.17 16.34 -11.90
C VAL A 46 -13.13 16.19 -13.00
N GLY A 47 -13.53 15.64 -14.14
CA GLY A 47 -12.64 15.45 -15.29
C GLY A 47 -13.33 14.80 -16.49
N LEU A 48 -12.55 14.51 -17.52
CA LEU A 48 -12.96 13.76 -18.70
C LEU A 48 -12.25 12.42 -18.72
N ILE A 49 -13.01 11.35 -18.92
CA ILE A 49 -12.48 10.05 -19.30
C ILE A 49 -13.03 9.78 -20.70
N GLU A 50 -12.14 9.72 -21.69
CA GLU A 50 -12.50 9.52 -23.11
C GLU A 50 -13.51 10.56 -23.64
N GLY A 51 -13.31 11.82 -23.28
CA GLY A 51 -14.18 12.92 -23.70
C GLY A 51 -15.56 12.98 -23.01
N LYS A 52 -15.93 11.97 -22.20
CA LYS A 52 -17.14 11.99 -21.38
C LYS A 52 -16.85 12.57 -20.00
N LYS A 53 -17.67 13.54 -19.59
CA LYS A 53 -17.62 14.16 -18.25
C LYS A 53 -17.76 13.10 -17.14
N VAL A 54 -17.00 13.27 -16.09
CA VAL A 54 -17.12 12.58 -14.79
C VAL A 54 -17.73 13.59 -13.82
N THR A 55 -18.92 13.31 -13.34
CA THR A 55 -19.61 14.20 -12.39
C THR A 55 -18.96 14.13 -11.01
N PHE A 56 -19.28 15.09 -10.14
CA PHE A 56 -18.85 15.02 -8.75
C PHE A 56 -19.50 13.85 -8.00
N ASP A 57 -20.72 13.48 -8.37
CA ASP A 57 -21.42 12.32 -7.79
C ASP A 57 -20.74 11.00 -8.18
N ASP A 58 -20.38 10.81 -9.46
CA ASP A 58 -19.64 9.63 -9.92
C ASP A 58 -18.33 9.44 -9.11
N PHE A 59 -17.65 10.56 -8.84
CA PHE A 59 -16.40 10.55 -8.10
C PHE A 59 -16.61 10.35 -6.59
N ALA A 60 -17.65 10.96 -6.00
CA ALA A 60 -18.03 10.72 -4.62
C ALA A 60 -18.37 9.24 -4.36
N ASP A 61 -19.15 8.63 -5.25
CA ASP A 61 -19.49 7.20 -5.18
C ASP A 61 -18.24 6.32 -5.27
N SER A 62 -17.27 6.72 -6.11
CA SER A 62 -15.99 6.04 -6.21
C SER A 62 -15.17 6.17 -4.92
N ILE A 63 -15.12 7.35 -4.30
CA ILE A 63 -14.49 7.57 -2.99
C ILE A 63 -15.13 6.68 -1.92
N VAL A 64 -16.46 6.66 -1.84
CA VAL A 64 -17.21 5.81 -0.91
C VAL A 64 -16.82 4.35 -1.09
N SER A 65 -16.70 3.90 -2.34
CA SER A 65 -16.25 2.54 -2.62
C SER A 65 -14.83 2.24 -2.19
N ILE A 66 -13.88 3.17 -2.38
CA ILE A 66 -12.51 2.96 -1.91
C ILE A 66 -12.49 2.91 -0.38
N ARG A 67 -13.22 3.79 0.30
CA ARG A 67 -13.34 3.79 1.77
C ARG A 67 -13.93 2.48 2.29
N CYS A 68 -14.98 1.96 1.65
CA CYS A 68 -15.57 0.67 2.00
C CYS A 68 -14.55 -0.47 1.84
N GLN A 69 -13.79 -0.48 0.74
CA GLN A 69 -12.75 -1.49 0.52
C GLN A 69 -11.65 -1.41 1.57
N VAL A 70 -11.23 -0.21 1.97
CA VAL A 70 -10.26 0.00 3.06
C VAL A 70 -10.80 -0.55 4.38
N ILE A 71 -12.05 -0.24 4.74
CA ILE A 71 -12.70 -0.76 5.94
C ILE A 71 -12.74 -2.29 5.90
N MET A 72 -13.20 -2.89 4.79
CA MET A 72 -13.30 -4.34 4.66
C MET A 72 -11.96 -5.07 4.78
N ASN A 73 -10.88 -4.48 4.25
CA ASN A 73 -9.56 -5.10 4.25
C ASN A 73 -8.80 -4.92 5.57
N TYR A 74 -9.02 -3.80 6.26
CA TYR A 74 -8.20 -3.39 7.41
C TYR A 74 -9.00 -3.21 8.70
N PHE A 75 -10.24 -3.71 8.80
CA PHE A 75 -11.05 -3.58 10.02
C PHE A 75 -10.37 -4.13 11.29
N ASN A 76 -9.47 -5.11 11.15
CA ASN A 76 -8.67 -5.68 12.24
C ASN A 76 -7.34 -4.95 12.50
N GLN A 77 -7.04 -3.89 11.75
CA GLN A 77 -5.80 -3.11 11.82
C GLN A 77 -6.16 -1.61 11.84
N PRO A 78 -6.69 -1.09 12.96
CA PRO A 78 -7.25 0.25 13.02
C PRO A 78 -6.22 1.35 12.71
N GLU A 79 -4.95 1.16 13.05
CA GLU A 79 -3.87 2.10 12.75
C GLU A 79 -3.66 2.24 11.23
N VAL A 80 -3.58 1.10 10.53
CA VAL A 80 -3.42 1.05 9.07
C VAL A 80 -4.66 1.59 8.36
N MET A 81 -5.85 1.17 8.81
CA MET A 81 -7.12 1.65 8.28
C MET A 81 -7.23 3.18 8.39
N ASN A 82 -6.95 3.73 9.58
CA ASN A 82 -7.03 5.17 9.83
C ASN A 82 -5.99 5.95 9.02
N ALA A 83 -4.78 5.43 8.85
CA ALA A 83 -3.76 6.04 7.99
C ALA A 83 -4.25 6.18 6.54
N PHE A 84 -4.84 5.12 5.97
CA PHE A 84 -5.41 5.17 4.63
C PHE A 84 -6.60 6.12 4.53
N LEU A 85 -7.55 6.04 5.46
CA LEU A 85 -8.78 6.85 5.42
C LEU A 85 -8.52 8.35 5.61
N LYS A 86 -7.44 8.74 6.30
CA LYS A 86 -7.05 10.15 6.48
C LYS A 86 -6.42 10.76 5.23
N SER A 87 -5.85 9.95 4.32
CA SER A 87 -5.16 10.45 3.13
C SER A 87 -6.14 10.78 2.00
N LYS A 88 -6.66 12.02 1.97
CA LYS A 88 -7.61 12.49 0.95
C LYS A 88 -7.03 12.39 -0.47
N ALA A 89 -5.79 12.85 -0.67
CA ALA A 89 -5.11 12.77 -1.96
C ALA A 89 -5.01 11.33 -2.48
N PHE A 90 -4.63 10.40 -1.60
CA PHE A 90 -4.48 8.99 -1.96
C PHE A 90 -5.83 8.34 -2.29
N ILE A 91 -6.85 8.55 -1.45
CA ILE A 91 -8.20 8.04 -1.71
C ILE A 91 -8.79 8.62 -2.99
N GLY A 92 -8.62 9.93 -3.21
CA GLY A 92 -9.09 10.60 -4.43
C GLY A 92 -8.41 10.07 -5.68
N LYS A 93 -7.09 9.84 -5.64
CA LYS A 93 -6.36 9.19 -6.73
C LYS A 93 -6.90 7.78 -7.01
N LEU A 94 -7.05 6.95 -5.98
CA LEU A 94 -7.59 5.59 -6.15
C LEU A 94 -9.03 5.60 -6.69
N ALA A 95 -9.85 6.56 -6.26
CA ALA A 95 -11.20 6.74 -6.75
C ALA A 95 -11.23 7.11 -8.25
N TRP A 96 -10.29 7.96 -8.69
CA TRP A 96 -10.12 8.28 -10.11
C TRP A 96 -9.66 7.05 -10.91
N ASP A 97 -8.63 6.36 -10.43
CA ASP A 97 -8.10 5.14 -11.05
C ASP A 97 -9.19 4.07 -11.19
N LYS A 98 -10.03 3.90 -10.15
CA LYS A 98 -11.18 2.99 -10.20
C LYS A 98 -12.15 3.39 -11.32
N LEU A 99 -12.49 4.67 -11.47
CA LEU A 99 -13.42 5.13 -12.52
C LEU A 99 -12.91 4.85 -13.93
N LEU A 100 -11.60 5.01 -14.15
CA LEU A 100 -10.96 4.68 -15.42
C LEU A 100 -11.16 3.21 -15.78
N VAL A 101 -10.88 2.31 -14.82
CA VAL A 101 -11.01 0.87 -15.03
C VAL A 101 -12.47 0.44 -15.11
N ALA A 102 -13.36 1.05 -14.33
CA ALA A 102 -14.80 0.78 -14.33
C ALA A 102 -15.41 1.00 -15.73
N ARG A 103 -15.07 2.11 -16.39
CA ARG A 103 -15.55 2.42 -17.75
C ARG A 103 -15.10 1.39 -18.78
N GLU A 104 -13.85 0.91 -18.66
CA GLU A 104 -13.35 -0.16 -19.53
C GLU A 104 -14.07 -1.50 -19.28
N ALA A 105 -14.26 -1.86 -18.01
CA ALA A 105 -14.94 -3.08 -17.61
C ALA A 105 -16.42 -3.09 -18.06
N GLU A 106 -17.09 -1.92 -18.09
CA GLU A 106 -18.45 -1.77 -18.62
C GLU A 106 -18.54 -2.05 -20.12
N LYS A 107 -17.59 -1.54 -20.92
CA LYS A 107 -17.55 -1.80 -22.37
C LYS A 107 -17.30 -3.27 -22.70
N ALA A 108 -16.59 -3.98 -21.83
CA ALA A 108 -16.32 -5.41 -21.99
C ALA A 108 -17.57 -6.29 -21.83
N ASN A 109 -18.75 -5.71 -21.54
CA ASN A 109 -20.02 -6.42 -21.36
C ASN A 109 -19.97 -7.54 -20.30
N ILE A 110 -19.11 -7.37 -19.29
CA ILE A 110 -18.94 -8.34 -18.22
C ILE A 110 -20.14 -8.26 -17.27
N LYS A 111 -20.80 -9.41 -17.08
CA LYS A 111 -21.95 -9.55 -16.19
C LYS A 111 -21.52 -10.11 -14.83
N VAL A 112 -22.17 -9.62 -13.78
CA VAL A 112 -22.05 -10.11 -12.40
C VAL A 112 -23.46 -10.43 -11.92
N SER A 113 -23.66 -11.69 -11.55
CA SER A 113 -24.95 -12.18 -11.05
C SER A 113 -25.18 -11.76 -9.59
N ASN A 114 -26.43 -11.85 -9.13
CA ASN A 114 -26.75 -11.60 -7.73
C ASN A 114 -26.08 -12.63 -6.80
N ASP A 115 -26.01 -13.89 -7.22
CA ASP A 115 -25.38 -14.95 -6.43
C ASP A 115 -23.89 -14.68 -6.21
N GLU A 116 -23.19 -14.13 -7.20
CA GLU A 116 -21.79 -13.74 -7.03
C GLU A 116 -21.62 -12.62 -6.01
N VAL A 117 -22.50 -11.62 -6.01
CA VAL A 117 -22.48 -10.55 -4.99
C VAL A 117 -22.77 -11.12 -3.61
N VAL A 118 -23.80 -11.97 -3.48
CA VAL A 118 -24.17 -12.61 -2.21
C VAL A 118 -23.05 -13.50 -1.70
N ASN A 119 -22.45 -14.33 -2.56
CA ASN A 119 -21.34 -15.20 -2.19
C ASN A 119 -20.11 -14.40 -1.79
N PHE A 120 -19.82 -13.30 -2.48
CA PHE A 120 -18.75 -12.41 -2.06
C PHE A 120 -19.02 -11.88 -0.65
N ILE A 121 -20.19 -11.30 -0.39
CA ILE A 121 -20.59 -10.74 0.91
C ILE A 121 -20.50 -11.79 2.03
N ARG A 122 -21.05 -12.99 1.82
CA ARG A 122 -21.07 -14.07 2.81
C ARG A 122 -19.68 -14.54 3.25
N ASN A 123 -18.69 -14.37 2.39
CA ASN A 123 -17.31 -14.77 2.66
C ASN A 123 -16.43 -13.63 3.18
N GLN A 124 -16.99 -12.45 3.44
CA GLN A 124 -16.21 -11.34 3.99
C GLN A 124 -16.08 -11.47 5.52
N PRO A 125 -14.85 -11.53 6.07
CA PRO A 125 -14.62 -11.69 7.50
C PRO A 125 -15.33 -10.66 8.39
N ILE A 126 -15.45 -9.42 7.93
CA ILE A 126 -16.10 -8.31 8.65
C ILE A 126 -17.60 -8.55 8.90
N PHE A 127 -18.24 -9.43 8.13
CA PHE A 127 -19.67 -9.76 8.28
C PHE A 127 -19.90 -11.10 8.99
N LEU A 128 -18.85 -11.73 9.51
CA LEU A 128 -18.94 -13.01 10.19
C LEU A 128 -19.09 -12.82 11.70
N ARG A 129 -19.90 -13.68 12.33
CA ARG A 129 -19.92 -13.90 13.79
C ARG A 129 -19.70 -15.39 14.03
N GLY A 130 -18.65 -15.74 14.77
CA GLY A 130 -18.29 -17.15 14.99
C GLY A 130 -17.92 -17.88 13.69
N GLY A 131 -17.36 -17.18 12.70
CA GLY A 131 -16.96 -17.75 11.41
C GLY A 131 -18.10 -17.95 10.40
N VAL A 132 -19.34 -17.59 10.75
CA VAL A 132 -20.52 -17.70 9.87
C VAL A 132 -21.10 -16.32 9.63
N PHE A 133 -21.63 -16.08 8.43
CA PHE A 133 -22.29 -14.81 8.10
C PHE A 133 -23.46 -14.52 9.06
N ASP A 134 -23.52 -13.29 9.57
CA ASP A 134 -24.56 -12.85 10.49
C ASP A 134 -25.22 -11.58 9.97
N ASP A 135 -26.51 -11.66 9.63
CA ASP A 135 -27.28 -10.55 9.07
C ASP A 135 -27.24 -9.32 9.97
N LYS A 136 -27.28 -9.48 11.30
CA LYS A 136 -27.27 -8.35 12.24
C LYS A 136 -25.92 -7.66 12.22
N VAL A 137 -24.82 -8.42 12.10
CA VAL A 137 -23.48 -7.84 11.91
C VAL A 137 -23.42 -7.09 10.58
N TYR A 138 -23.92 -7.69 9.49
CA TYR A 138 -23.95 -7.05 8.18
C TYR A 138 -24.66 -5.68 8.23
N TYR A 139 -25.91 -5.62 8.71
CA TYR A 139 -26.65 -4.36 8.82
C TYR A 139 -25.99 -3.36 9.78
N TYR A 140 -25.42 -3.85 10.89
CA TYR A 140 -24.70 -3.00 11.83
C TYR A 140 -23.48 -2.35 11.20
N VAL A 141 -22.66 -3.13 10.48
CA VAL A 141 -21.44 -2.64 9.82
C VAL A 141 -21.80 -1.65 8.71
N LEU A 142 -22.79 -1.96 7.88
CA LEU A 142 -23.21 -1.04 6.82
C LEU A 142 -23.68 0.30 7.38
N ARG A 143 -24.50 0.28 8.44
CA ARG A 143 -25.05 1.50 9.01
C ARG A 143 -24.02 2.31 9.81
N ASN A 144 -23.21 1.66 10.64
CA ASN A 144 -22.37 2.35 11.62
C ASN A 144 -20.92 2.55 11.16
N ASN A 145 -20.41 1.70 10.26
CA ASN A 145 -19.04 1.81 9.76
C ASN A 145 -18.96 2.38 8.34
N MET A 146 -19.93 2.05 7.47
CA MET A 146 -19.90 2.47 6.06
C MET A 146 -20.87 3.59 5.71
N GLY A 147 -21.94 3.76 6.49
CA GLY A 147 -22.99 4.75 6.24
C GLY A 147 -23.80 4.46 4.97
N LEU A 148 -24.02 3.19 4.64
CA LEU A 148 -24.65 2.75 3.40
C LEU A 148 -25.91 1.92 3.65
N GLU A 149 -26.87 2.03 2.73
CA GLU A 149 -27.97 1.08 2.63
C GLU A 149 -27.53 -0.22 1.92
N PRO A 150 -28.16 -1.38 2.20
CA PRO A 150 -27.78 -2.66 1.61
C PRO A 150 -27.72 -2.64 0.09
N ARG A 151 -28.72 -2.01 -0.56
CA ARG A 151 -28.79 -1.99 -2.02
C ARG A 151 -27.66 -1.18 -2.64
N GLU A 152 -27.29 -0.06 -2.02
CA GLU A 152 -26.18 0.78 -2.47
C GLU A 152 -24.86 0.01 -2.36
N PHE A 153 -24.65 -0.66 -1.22
CA PHE A 153 -23.49 -1.51 -1.00
C PHE A 153 -23.41 -2.67 -2.01
N GLU A 154 -24.51 -3.36 -2.27
CA GLU A 154 -24.58 -4.46 -3.24
C GLU A 154 -24.27 -4.01 -4.67
N GLU A 155 -24.82 -2.87 -5.13
CA GLU A 155 -24.53 -2.33 -6.46
C GLU A 155 -23.07 -1.89 -6.60
N MET A 156 -22.53 -1.27 -5.55
CA MET A 156 -21.13 -0.90 -5.48
C MET A 156 -20.22 -2.13 -5.57
N LEU A 157 -20.52 -3.19 -4.82
CA LEU A 157 -19.79 -4.46 -4.90
C LEU A 157 -19.93 -5.12 -6.28
N ARG A 158 -21.10 -5.06 -6.89
CA ARG A 158 -21.31 -5.57 -8.26
C ARG A 158 -20.37 -4.87 -9.26
N SER A 159 -20.19 -3.56 -9.14
CA SER A 159 -19.22 -2.79 -9.94
C SER A 159 -17.78 -3.23 -9.67
N ASN A 160 -17.39 -3.44 -8.41
CA ASN A 160 -16.06 -3.89 -8.03
C ASN A 160 -15.76 -5.31 -8.57
N LEU A 161 -16.72 -6.22 -8.47
CA LEU A 161 -16.60 -7.58 -9.03
C LEU A 161 -16.50 -7.56 -10.55
N ARG A 162 -17.16 -6.61 -11.23
CA ARG A 162 -17.01 -6.43 -12.69
C ARG A 162 -15.58 -6.01 -13.04
N ILE A 163 -15.00 -5.06 -12.29
CA ILE A 163 -13.61 -4.64 -12.43
C ILE A 163 -12.66 -5.82 -12.17
N GLN A 164 -12.89 -6.59 -11.11
CA GLN A 164 -12.08 -7.77 -10.80
C GLN A 164 -12.09 -8.78 -11.96
N LYS A 165 -13.28 -9.17 -12.43
CA LYS A 165 -13.42 -10.07 -13.58
C LYS A 165 -12.77 -9.53 -14.85
N TYR A 166 -12.84 -8.21 -15.08
CA TYR A 166 -12.18 -7.57 -16.20
C TYR A 166 -10.65 -7.71 -16.10
N ASN A 167 -10.09 -7.45 -14.92
CA ASN A 167 -8.66 -7.60 -14.67
C ASN A 167 -8.23 -9.08 -14.76
N ASP A 168 -9.05 -10.01 -14.30
CA ASP A 168 -8.82 -11.45 -14.44
C ASP A 168 -8.80 -11.87 -15.91
N LEU A 169 -9.74 -11.36 -16.72
CA LEU A 169 -9.77 -11.59 -18.17
C LEU A 169 -8.51 -11.06 -18.87
N LEU A 170 -8.01 -9.89 -18.47
CA LEU A 170 -6.79 -9.30 -19.05
C LEU A 170 -5.52 -10.07 -18.67
N THR A 171 -5.53 -10.76 -17.52
CA THR A 171 -4.35 -11.40 -16.96
C THR A 171 -4.39 -12.93 -17.03
N LYS A 172 -5.46 -13.51 -17.60
CA LYS A 172 -5.67 -14.96 -17.65
C LYS A 172 -4.55 -15.71 -18.39
N ASP A 173 -4.00 -15.09 -19.43
CA ASP A 173 -3.01 -15.70 -20.32
C ASP A 173 -1.57 -15.46 -19.82
N ILE A 174 -1.41 -14.73 -18.71
CA ILE A 174 -0.10 -14.58 -18.06
C ILE A 174 0.25 -15.91 -17.40
N SER A 175 1.35 -16.51 -17.84
CA SER A 175 1.97 -17.67 -17.22
C SER A 175 3.36 -17.34 -16.69
N VAL A 176 3.88 -18.23 -15.85
CA VAL A 176 5.24 -18.18 -15.33
C VAL A 176 5.90 -19.50 -15.74
N ALA A 177 7.13 -19.43 -16.26
CA ALA A 177 7.89 -20.62 -16.58
C ALA A 177 8.30 -21.36 -15.31
N ASP A 178 8.38 -22.69 -15.34
CA ASP A 178 8.73 -23.49 -14.17
C ASP A 178 10.10 -23.09 -13.61
N GLU A 179 11.04 -22.71 -14.48
CA GLU A 179 12.37 -22.24 -14.13
C GLU A 179 12.34 -20.95 -13.29
N GLU A 180 11.38 -20.06 -13.55
CA GLU A 180 11.22 -18.83 -12.75
C GLU A 180 10.67 -19.13 -11.35
N ILE A 181 9.81 -20.15 -11.22
CA ILE A 181 9.28 -20.60 -9.93
C ILE A 181 10.41 -21.22 -9.11
N VAL A 182 11.20 -22.10 -9.74
CA VAL A 182 12.38 -22.71 -9.13
C VAL A 182 13.40 -21.65 -8.72
N ALA A 183 13.72 -20.70 -9.59
CA ALA A 183 14.68 -19.64 -9.28
C ALA A 183 14.21 -18.74 -8.11
N ALA A 184 12.92 -18.43 -8.04
CA ALA A 184 12.35 -17.70 -6.91
C ALA A 184 12.47 -18.51 -5.60
N TYR A 185 12.22 -19.82 -5.66
CA TYR A 185 12.38 -20.72 -4.52
C TYR A 185 13.83 -20.84 -4.06
N GLU A 186 14.75 -21.03 -5.01
CA GLU A 186 16.19 -21.09 -4.77
C GLU A 186 16.70 -19.83 -4.08
N LYS A 187 16.27 -18.66 -4.57
CA LYS A 187 16.66 -17.38 -4.00
C LYS A 187 16.28 -17.25 -2.52
N ASP A 188 15.12 -17.76 -2.15
CA ASP A 188 14.59 -17.61 -0.80
C ASP A 188 15.02 -18.75 0.15
N ASN A 189 15.32 -19.95 -0.37
CA ASN A 189 15.49 -21.17 0.43
C ASN A 189 16.83 -21.88 0.28
N ASN A 190 17.65 -21.57 -0.74
CA ASN A 190 19.03 -22.05 -0.73
C ASN A 190 19.74 -21.48 0.47
N LYS A 191 20.51 -22.34 1.14
CA LYS A 191 21.28 -21.95 2.31
C LYS A 191 22.73 -21.75 1.96
N ILE A 192 23.33 -20.74 2.56
CA ILE A 192 24.76 -20.50 2.49
C ILE A 192 25.36 -20.52 3.88
N LYS A 193 26.64 -20.84 3.95
CA LYS A 193 27.48 -20.68 5.13
C LYS A 193 28.54 -19.64 4.79
N ILE A 194 28.77 -18.69 5.68
CA ILE A 194 29.77 -17.64 5.48
C ILE A 194 30.80 -17.64 6.60
N SER A 195 32.01 -17.25 6.24
CA SER A 195 33.07 -16.82 7.15
C SER A 195 33.11 -15.29 7.08
N TYR A 196 32.99 -14.60 8.21
CA TYR A 196 32.74 -13.16 8.22
C TYR A 196 33.46 -12.41 9.34
N LEU A 197 33.70 -11.14 9.07
CA LEU A 197 34.08 -10.12 10.04
C LEU A 197 32.85 -9.26 10.33
N ALA A 198 32.50 -9.14 11.61
CA ALA A 198 31.39 -8.28 12.04
C ALA A 198 31.89 -6.97 12.64
N PHE A 199 31.19 -5.91 12.28
CA PHE A 199 31.33 -4.58 12.84
C PHE A 199 29.96 -4.17 13.39
N PRO A 200 29.57 -4.64 14.59
CA PRO A 200 28.31 -4.28 15.21
C PRO A 200 28.23 -2.77 15.41
N ALA A 201 27.08 -2.16 15.08
CA ALA A 201 26.88 -0.73 15.30
C ALA A 201 27.01 -0.36 16.79
N ASP A 202 26.61 -1.28 17.68
CA ASP A 202 26.68 -1.10 19.13
C ASP A 202 28.10 -0.80 19.63
N ASN A 203 29.14 -1.33 18.97
CA ASN A 203 30.55 -1.07 19.31
C ASN A 203 31.01 0.37 19.01
N PHE A 204 30.16 1.17 18.37
CA PHE A 204 30.44 2.56 18.00
C PHE A 204 29.54 3.57 18.71
N ILE A 205 28.56 3.12 19.51
CA ILE A 205 27.64 4.02 20.23
C ILE A 205 28.40 5.03 21.10
N ASP A 206 29.37 4.56 21.88
CA ASP A 206 30.16 5.43 22.77
C ASP A 206 31.11 6.38 22.01
N LYS A 207 31.28 6.18 20.70
CA LYS A 207 32.11 7.02 19.83
C LYS A 207 31.29 8.10 19.11
N VAL A 208 29.96 8.06 19.23
CA VAL A 208 29.05 9.02 18.64
C VAL A 208 28.61 10.01 19.70
N LYS A 209 28.65 11.30 19.35
CA LYS A 209 28.05 12.36 20.13
C LYS A 209 26.93 12.98 19.31
N VAL A 210 25.70 12.87 19.82
CA VAL A 210 24.51 13.53 19.24
C VAL A 210 24.26 14.78 20.06
N GLU A 211 24.43 15.94 19.45
CA GLU A 211 24.19 17.23 20.08
C GLU A 211 22.71 17.60 20.05
N ASP A 212 22.27 18.40 21.04
CA ASP A 212 20.88 18.87 21.11
C ASP A 212 20.45 19.66 19.88
N ALA A 213 21.40 20.33 19.21
CA ALA A 213 21.15 21.03 17.94
C ALA A 213 20.74 20.05 16.82
N GLU A 214 21.42 18.91 16.70
CA GLU A 214 21.13 17.90 15.66
C GLU A 214 19.77 17.23 15.89
N ILE A 215 19.41 17.01 17.17
CA ILE A 215 18.09 16.48 17.53
C ILE A 215 17.00 17.47 17.14
N LYS A 216 17.24 18.76 17.38
CA LYS A 216 16.30 19.83 17.02
C LYS A 216 16.15 19.95 15.49
N ASP A 217 17.25 19.95 14.75
CA ASP A 217 17.24 20.01 13.29
C ASP A 217 16.50 18.81 12.69
N TYR A 218 16.72 17.61 13.22
CA TYR A 218 16.00 16.42 12.78
C TYR A 218 14.50 16.50 13.06
N TYR A 219 14.11 16.97 14.25
CA TYR A 219 12.70 17.16 14.61
C TYR A 219 12.02 18.17 13.68
N GLU A 220 12.65 19.33 13.41
CA GLU A 220 12.10 20.36 12.53
C GLU A 220 11.91 19.84 11.10
N ALA A 221 12.86 19.04 10.60
CA ALA A 221 12.77 18.44 9.27
C ALA A 221 11.70 17.34 9.13
N HIS A 222 11.35 16.64 10.22
CA HIS A 222 10.43 15.48 10.20
C HIS A 222 9.15 15.70 11.03
N LYS A 223 8.81 16.97 11.34
CA LYS A 223 7.70 17.33 12.24
C LYS A 223 6.35 16.69 11.85
N ASN A 224 6.11 16.51 10.54
CA ASN A 224 4.88 15.91 10.00
C ASN A 224 4.83 14.38 10.11
N GLU A 225 5.98 13.71 10.24
CA GLU A 225 6.10 12.25 10.35
C GLU A 225 6.16 11.81 11.82
N LEU A 226 6.71 12.66 12.70
CA LEU A 226 6.87 12.42 14.13
C LEU A 226 5.62 12.74 14.96
N THR A 227 4.63 13.42 14.37
CA THR A 227 3.33 13.62 15.00
C THR A 227 2.47 12.37 14.83
N ALA A 228 2.56 11.45 15.79
CA ALA A 228 1.58 10.38 15.95
C ALA A 228 0.14 10.96 15.95
N PRO A 229 -0.89 10.24 15.47
CA PRO A 229 -2.26 10.68 15.65
C PRO A 229 -2.51 10.86 17.14
N ALA A 230 -2.70 12.10 17.58
CA ALA A 230 -2.99 12.43 18.96
C ALA A 230 -4.09 11.49 19.49
N LYS A 231 -3.84 10.83 20.63
CA LYS A 231 -4.93 10.24 21.42
C LYS A 231 -5.94 11.37 21.64
N GLU A 232 -7.14 11.19 21.10
CA GLU A 232 -8.27 12.11 21.29
C GLU A 232 -8.55 12.23 22.78
N GLU A 233 -8.07 13.31 23.39
CA GLU A 233 -8.74 13.96 24.51
C GLU A 233 -8.20 15.40 24.57
N SER A 234 -9.13 16.36 24.53
CA SER A 234 -8.94 17.82 24.57
C SER A 234 -8.50 18.53 23.27
N MET A 235 -9.46 18.75 22.36
CA MET A 235 -9.48 19.99 21.57
C MET A 235 -9.96 21.12 22.48
N ASP A 236 -9.02 21.77 23.19
CA ASP A 236 -9.13 23.19 23.51
C ASP A 236 -7.78 23.73 23.99
N LYS A 237 -7.14 24.48 23.08
CA LYS A 237 -6.10 25.52 23.25
C LYS A 237 -4.92 25.31 22.29
N ALA A 238 -4.70 26.34 21.48
CA ALA A 238 -3.44 26.58 20.79
C ALA A 238 -2.31 26.68 21.84
N ALA A 239 -1.50 25.64 21.93
CA ALA A 239 -0.17 25.67 22.53
C ALA A 239 0.77 24.92 21.57
N GLU A 240 1.38 25.67 20.66
CA GLU A 240 2.52 25.18 19.91
C GLU A 240 3.74 25.08 20.84
N THR A 241 4.39 23.91 20.80
CA THR A 241 5.86 23.74 20.76
C THR A 241 6.68 23.86 22.05
N THR A 242 6.37 23.03 23.07
CA THR A 242 7.43 22.58 24.00
C THR A 242 7.26 21.10 24.35
N ASP A 243 6.04 20.69 24.74
CA ASP A 243 5.76 19.31 25.16
C ASP A 243 5.98 18.25 24.06
N ALA A 244 5.67 18.58 22.80
CA ALA A 244 5.80 17.62 21.69
C ALA A 244 7.26 17.27 21.36
N PHE A 245 8.17 18.25 21.39
CA PHE A 245 9.60 18.01 21.15
C PHE A 245 10.21 17.22 22.31
N ASP A 246 9.92 17.64 23.55
CA ASP A 246 10.46 16.98 24.75
C ASP A 246 10.02 15.50 24.84
N ASN A 247 8.80 15.18 24.39
CA ASN A 247 8.30 13.81 24.35
C ASN A 247 9.00 12.91 23.33
N VAL A 248 9.51 13.44 22.22
CA VAL A 248 10.18 12.65 21.16
C VAL A 248 11.70 12.83 21.15
N LYS A 249 12.25 13.77 21.93
CA LYS A 249 13.69 14.10 21.97
C LYS A 249 14.54 12.85 22.25
N ALA A 250 14.11 12.01 23.20
CA ALA A 250 14.82 10.78 23.56
C ALA A 250 14.82 9.75 22.42
N ASP A 251 13.69 9.61 21.72
CA ASP A 251 13.54 8.68 20.60
C ASP A 251 14.37 9.13 19.39
N ILE A 252 14.33 10.44 19.07
CA ILE A 252 15.17 11.02 18.03
C ILE A 252 16.65 10.84 18.36
N LYS A 253 17.05 11.12 19.61
CA LYS A 253 18.44 10.91 20.03
C LYS A 253 18.85 9.46 19.84
N THR A 254 18.02 8.51 20.28
CA THR A 254 18.27 7.08 20.12
C THR A 254 18.40 6.69 18.64
N PHE A 255 17.50 7.19 17.79
CA PHE A 255 17.54 6.96 16.35
C PHE A 255 18.83 7.52 15.71
N LEU A 256 19.17 8.78 16.00
CA LEU A 256 20.38 9.43 15.46
C LEU A 256 21.65 8.73 15.95
N THR A 257 21.71 8.36 17.24
CA THR A 257 22.83 7.60 17.79
C THR A 257 23.00 6.28 17.05
N ARG A 258 21.92 5.51 16.85
CA ARG A 258 21.99 4.24 16.11
C ARG A 258 22.42 4.45 14.66
N LYS A 259 21.87 5.46 13.98
CA LYS A 259 22.22 5.81 12.60
C LYS A 259 23.70 6.13 12.45
N LEU A 260 24.20 7.10 13.22
CA LEU A 260 25.60 7.52 13.18
C LEU A 260 26.57 6.39 13.59
N SER A 261 26.16 5.56 14.55
CA SER A 261 26.96 4.39 14.95
C SER A 261 27.06 3.37 13.82
N GLY A 262 25.98 3.17 13.06
CA GLY A 262 25.98 2.38 11.83
C GLY A 262 26.91 2.96 10.76
N GLU A 263 26.86 4.27 10.52
CA GLU A 263 27.76 4.95 9.57
C GLU A 263 29.25 4.80 9.96
N LEU A 264 29.56 4.89 11.26
CA LEU A 264 30.91 4.62 11.77
C LEU A 264 31.32 3.15 11.59
N ALA A 265 30.40 2.21 11.81
CA ALA A 265 30.65 0.79 11.56
C ALA A 265 30.97 0.53 10.08
N VAL A 266 30.22 1.14 9.15
CA VAL A 266 30.50 1.09 7.71
C VAL A 266 31.87 1.65 7.37
N LYS A 267 32.21 2.83 7.90
CA LYS A 267 33.51 3.45 7.68
C LYS A 267 34.66 2.60 8.21
N SER A 268 34.48 2.03 9.41
CA SER A 268 35.46 1.14 10.03
C SER A 268 35.64 -0.13 9.19
N ALA A 269 34.54 -0.76 8.78
CA ALA A 269 34.56 -1.93 7.91
C ALA A 269 35.27 -1.63 6.58
N GLY A 270 34.97 -0.51 5.94
CA GLY A 270 35.65 -0.09 4.71
C GLY A 270 37.17 0.08 4.88
N GLY A 271 37.59 0.68 5.99
CA GLY A 271 39.02 0.81 6.30
C GLY A 271 39.73 -0.53 6.47
N GLU A 272 39.10 -1.49 7.14
CA GLU A 272 39.65 -2.84 7.32
C GLU A 272 39.57 -3.67 6.03
N TYR A 273 38.50 -3.54 5.25
CA TYR A 273 38.37 -4.15 3.92
C TYR A 273 39.55 -3.76 3.02
N ASP A 274 39.88 -2.47 2.93
CA ASP A 274 40.99 -1.97 2.12
C ASP A 274 42.35 -2.50 2.60
N ARG A 275 42.51 -2.72 3.91
CA ARG A 275 43.73 -3.32 4.49
C ARG A 275 43.82 -4.80 4.14
N ILE A 276 42.73 -5.55 4.30
CA ILE A 276 42.61 -6.96 3.94
C ILE A 276 42.93 -7.16 2.47
N MET A 277 42.26 -6.43 1.57
CA MET A 277 42.47 -6.55 0.13
C MET A 277 43.92 -6.23 -0.27
N ARG A 278 44.56 -5.25 0.38
CA ARG A 278 45.98 -4.95 0.16
C ARG A 278 46.90 -6.09 0.62
N LEU A 279 46.63 -6.72 1.75
CA LEU A 279 47.40 -7.86 2.24
C LEU A 279 47.25 -9.08 1.32
N MET A 280 46.02 -9.40 0.91
CA MET A 280 45.75 -10.48 -0.04
C MET A 280 46.50 -10.26 -1.35
N ALA A 281 46.46 -9.04 -1.91
CA ALA A 281 47.12 -8.74 -3.17
C ALA A 281 48.66 -8.72 -3.09
N LYS A 282 49.24 -8.20 -2.00
CA LYS A 282 50.71 -8.05 -1.88
C LYS A 282 51.40 -9.32 -1.41
N GLU A 283 50.75 -10.08 -0.55
CA GLU A 283 51.36 -11.22 0.14
C GLU A 283 50.73 -12.56 -0.25
N ASN A 284 49.75 -12.55 -1.18
CA ASN A 284 49.02 -13.74 -1.62
C ASN A 284 48.38 -14.52 -0.45
N LEU A 285 47.95 -13.79 0.59
CA LEU A 285 47.29 -14.33 1.77
C LEU A 285 45.81 -14.61 1.49
N THR A 286 45.24 -15.56 2.24
CA THR A 286 43.78 -15.75 2.24
C THR A 286 43.08 -14.62 2.99
N PHE A 287 41.75 -14.56 2.86
CA PHE A 287 40.92 -13.65 3.66
C PHE A 287 41.18 -13.85 5.15
N GLU A 288 41.23 -15.11 5.58
CA GLU A 288 41.42 -15.51 6.97
C GLU A 288 42.81 -15.15 7.49
N ALA A 289 43.86 -15.43 6.71
CA ALA A 289 45.22 -15.07 7.08
C ALA A 289 45.42 -13.55 7.13
N SER A 290 44.79 -12.81 6.21
CA SER A 290 44.86 -11.34 6.19
C SER A 290 44.15 -10.72 7.40
N ALA A 291 42.96 -11.22 7.75
CA ALA A 291 42.23 -10.79 8.94
C ALA A 291 43.01 -11.08 10.22
N ALA A 292 43.55 -12.30 10.36
CA ALA A 292 44.36 -12.69 11.52
C ALA A 292 45.61 -11.81 11.67
N LYS A 293 46.27 -11.43 10.57
CA LYS A 293 47.43 -10.53 10.58
C LYS A 293 47.08 -9.11 11.05
N LEU A 294 45.84 -8.68 10.84
CA LEU A 294 45.30 -7.41 11.33
C LEU A 294 44.73 -7.52 12.76
N GLY A 295 44.75 -8.71 13.37
CA GLY A 295 44.16 -8.97 14.68
C GLY A 295 42.63 -8.97 14.67
N LEU A 296 42.01 -9.22 13.52
CA LEU A 296 40.57 -9.28 13.36
C LEU A 296 40.08 -10.73 13.54
N GLU A 297 39.04 -10.91 14.34
CA GLU A 297 38.43 -12.21 14.61
C GLU A 297 37.37 -12.53 13.55
N ILE A 298 37.56 -13.66 12.87
CA ILE A 298 36.58 -14.21 11.94
C ILE A 298 35.64 -15.13 12.68
N VAL A 299 34.36 -14.98 12.38
CA VAL A 299 33.27 -15.84 12.85
C VAL A 299 32.73 -16.64 11.67
N GLU A 300 32.36 -17.89 11.91
CA GLU A 300 31.62 -18.69 10.93
C GLU A 300 30.14 -18.75 11.30
N SER A 301 29.27 -18.61 10.30
CA SER A 301 27.84 -18.79 10.49
C SER A 301 27.46 -20.28 10.48
N GLY A 302 26.25 -20.60 10.93
CA GLY A 302 25.54 -21.80 10.48
C GLY A 302 25.06 -21.66 9.02
N PHE A 303 24.43 -22.69 8.47
CA PHE A 303 23.71 -22.57 7.20
C PHE A 303 22.46 -21.72 7.39
N PHE A 304 22.32 -20.68 6.59
CA PHE A 304 21.16 -19.79 6.62
C PHE A 304 20.66 -19.48 5.21
N SER A 305 19.36 -19.27 5.10
CA SER A 305 18.65 -18.78 3.92
C SER A 305 18.41 -17.28 3.99
N ARG A 306 17.93 -16.68 2.90
CA ARG A 306 17.71 -15.24 2.77
C ARG A 306 16.78 -14.64 3.84
N ASN A 307 15.82 -15.43 4.34
CA ASN A 307 14.81 -14.97 5.29
C ASN A 307 15.11 -15.33 6.75
N GLU A 308 16.25 -15.97 7.02
CA GLU A 308 16.70 -16.29 8.38
C GLU A 308 17.53 -15.12 8.96
N SER A 309 17.81 -15.18 10.27
CA SER A 309 18.68 -14.22 10.96
C SER A 309 19.99 -14.89 11.36
N ILE A 310 21.07 -14.12 11.34
CA ILE A 310 22.38 -14.54 11.84
C ILE A 310 22.61 -13.86 13.18
N GLU A 311 23.06 -14.65 14.16
CA GLU A 311 23.38 -14.15 15.50
C GLU A 311 24.42 -13.01 15.43
N GLY A 312 24.19 -11.95 16.19
CA GLY A 312 25.05 -10.75 16.21
C GLY A 312 24.92 -9.81 15.01
N ILE A 313 24.35 -10.24 13.89
CA ILE A 313 24.26 -9.44 12.65
C ILE A 313 22.82 -9.02 12.29
N GLY A 314 21.83 -9.85 12.66
CA GLY A 314 20.41 -9.61 12.33
C GLY A 314 19.98 -10.32 11.05
N GLY A 315 18.99 -9.77 10.35
CA GLY A 315 18.43 -10.38 9.14
C GLY A 315 19.48 -10.65 8.04
N ALA A 316 19.41 -11.83 7.41
CA ALA A 316 20.42 -12.29 6.45
C ALA A 316 20.17 -11.85 5.00
N GLY A 317 19.09 -11.12 4.72
CA GLY A 317 18.64 -10.81 3.36
C GLY A 317 19.69 -10.10 2.51
N GLN A 318 20.32 -9.07 3.07
CA GLN A 318 21.37 -8.29 2.39
C GLN A 318 22.62 -9.13 2.12
N ILE A 319 22.96 -10.03 3.05
CA ILE A 319 24.11 -10.92 2.94
C ILE A 319 23.86 -11.96 1.84
N ALA A 320 22.70 -12.60 1.83
CA ALA A 320 22.33 -13.55 0.78
C ALA A 320 22.28 -12.89 -0.60
N ASP A 321 21.74 -11.67 -0.70
CA ASP A 321 21.69 -10.90 -1.94
C ASP A 321 23.09 -10.48 -2.44
N ALA A 322 24.02 -10.18 -1.52
CA ALA A 322 25.41 -9.91 -1.86
C ALA A 322 26.15 -11.20 -2.28
N ALA A 323 25.96 -12.29 -1.55
CA ALA A 323 26.58 -13.59 -1.79
C ALA A 323 26.23 -14.13 -3.18
N ALA A 324 24.99 -13.97 -3.62
CA ALA A 324 24.53 -14.41 -4.95
C ALA A 324 25.26 -13.72 -6.12
N LYS A 325 25.95 -12.60 -5.88
CA LYS A 325 26.71 -11.85 -6.90
C LYS A 325 28.21 -12.19 -6.89
N LEU A 326 28.69 -12.90 -5.87
CA LEU A 326 30.09 -13.23 -5.70
C LEU A 326 30.48 -14.45 -6.54
N LYS A 327 31.71 -14.44 -7.03
CA LYS A 327 32.35 -15.63 -7.60
C LYS A 327 32.83 -16.55 -6.49
N ALA A 328 33.13 -17.80 -6.86
CA ALA A 328 33.77 -18.73 -5.95
C ALA A 328 35.05 -18.10 -5.37
N ASP A 329 35.22 -18.25 -4.06
CA ASP A 329 36.31 -17.71 -3.26
C ASP A 329 36.46 -16.17 -3.21
N GLU A 330 35.52 -15.41 -3.78
CA GLU A 330 35.53 -13.95 -3.72
C GLU A 330 35.10 -13.44 -2.33
N VAL A 331 35.82 -12.43 -1.82
CA VAL A 331 35.44 -11.71 -0.59
C VAL A 331 34.42 -10.66 -0.94
N SER A 332 33.34 -10.56 -0.16
CA SER A 332 32.32 -9.54 -0.33
C SER A 332 32.91 -8.16 -0.14
N GLY A 333 32.30 -7.15 -0.79
CA GLY A 333 32.44 -5.78 -0.30
C GLY A 333 31.87 -5.59 1.10
N VAL A 334 31.84 -4.35 1.57
CA VAL A 334 31.18 -3.98 2.82
C VAL A 334 29.66 -4.11 2.67
N VAL A 335 29.02 -4.92 3.51
CA VAL A 335 27.57 -5.16 3.46
C VAL A 335 26.92 -4.70 4.75
N GLU A 336 25.98 -3.77 4.63
CA GLU A 336 25.16 -3.27 5.75
C GLU A 336 24.03 -4.25 6.09
N THR A 337 23.76 -4.36 7.39
CA THR A 337 22.77 -5.25 7.99
C THR A 337 22.01 -4.49 9.07
N GLU A 338 20.95 -5.09 9.62
CA GLU A 338 20.11 -4.42 10.62
C GLU A 338 20.85 -4.01 11.91
N LYS A 339 21.86 -4.80 12.32
CA LYS A 339 22.61 -4.59 13.57
C LYS A 339 24.05 -4.12 13.38
N GLY A 340 24.50 -3.92 12.14
CA GLY A 340 25.84 -3.45 11.86
C GLY A 340 26.29 -3.76 10.45
N THR A 341 27.58 -4.00 10.30
CA THR A 341 28.21 -4.15 8.98
C THR A 341 29.06 -5.41 8.94
N VAL A 342 29.09 -6.10 7.80
CA VAL A 342 29.86 -7.32 7.62
C VAL A 342 30.72 -7.29 6.36
N ILE A 343 31.84 -8.00 6.42
CA ILE A 343 32.66 -8.41 5.28
C ILE A 343 32.75 -9.92 5.36
N PHE A 344 32.44 -10.63 4.29
CA PHE A 344 32.36 -12.09 4.36
C PHE A 344 32.87 -12.78 3.11
N LYS A 345 33.11 -14.08 3.25
CA LYS A 345 33.37 -15.02 2.17
C LYS A 345 32.37 -16.16 2.29
N VAL A 346 31.84 -16.62 1.16
CA VAL A 346 30.99 -17.82 1.14
C VAL A 346 31.89 -19.05 1.29
N VAL A 347 31.63 -19.88 2.31
CA VAL A 347 32.41 -21.09 2.63
C VAL A 347 31.61 -22.38 2.48
N GLY A 348 30.31 -22.28 2.23
CA GLY A 348 29.46 -23.43 1.94
C GLY A 348 28.14 -23.04 1.30
N SER A 349 27.56 -23.95 0.54
CA SER A 349 26.22 -23.83 -0.01
C SER A 349 25.47 -25.15 0.19
N GLN A 350 24.17 -25.05 0.40
CA GLN A 350 23.26 -26.17 0.55
C GLN A 350 21.98 -25.84 -0.23
N LYS A 351 21.62 -26.74 -1.15
CA LYS A 351 20.39 -26.63 -1.93
C LYS A 351 19.17 -26.71 -1.01
N TYR A 352 18.10 -26.02 -1.39
CA TYR A 352 16.79 -26.15 -0.76
C TYR A 352 16.29 -27.60 -0.72
N ASP A 353 15.34 -27.88 0.19
CA ASP A 353 14.68 -29.17 0.33
C ASP A 353 13.66 -29.39 -0.80
N GLU A 354 13.87 -30.41 -1.64
CA GLU A 354 13.02 -30.67 -2.80
C GLU A 354 11.61 -31.14 -2.43
N GLU A 355 11.41 -31.81 -1.30
CA GLU A 355 10.06 -32.22 -0.87
C GLU A 355 9.27 -31.00 -0.40
N LYS A 356 9.90 -30.10 0.36
CA LYS A 356 9.28 -28.82 0.73
C LYS A 356 8.96 -27.97 -0.48
N PHE A 357 9.84 -27.95 -1.50
CA PHE A 357 9.55 -27.25 -2.74
C PHE A 357 8.28 -27.77 -3.43
N LYS A 358 8.07 -29.09 -3.46
CA LYS A 358 6.84 -29.67 -4.06
C LYS A 358 5.59 -29.20 -3.33
N GLU A 359 5.63 -29.14 -2.00
CA GLU A 359 4.52 -28.66 -1.16
C GLU A 359 4.24 -27.17 -1.39
N GLU A 360 5.29 -26.34 -1.50
CA GLU A 360 5.21 -24.89 -1.61
C GLU A 360 5.18 -24.36 -3.05
N LYS A 361 5.28 -25.23 -4.07
CA LYS A 361 5.40 -24.83 -5.50
C LYS A 361 4.26 -23.91 -5.94
N ASN A 362 3.03 -24.19 -5.50
CA ASN A 362 1.88 -23.36 -5.86
C ASN A 362 1.94 -21.98 -5.22
N ASP A 363 2.45 -21.87 -3.99
CA ASP A 363 2.60 -20.58 -3.31
C ASP A 363 3.65 -19.72 -4.03
N TYR A 364 4.75 -20.32 -4.46
CA TYR A 364 5.76 -19.63 -5.26
C TYR A 364 5.26 -19.30 -6.66
N LEU A 365 4.44 -20.14 -7.29
CA LEU A 365 3.74 -19.78 -8.52
C LEU A 365 2.92 -18.50 -8.32
N GLN A 366 2.12 -18.42 -7.24
CA GLN A 366 1.33 -17.23 -6.93
C GLN A 366 2.21 -16.01 -6.62
N LYS A 367 3.31 -16.21 -5.89
CA LYS A 367 4.28 -15.15 -5.55
C LYS A 367 4.94 -14.57 -6.80
N THR A 368 5.26 -15.40 -7.80
CA THR A 368 5.94 -14.99 -9.03
C THR A 368 4.97 -14.43 -10.07
N ILE A 369 3.74 -14.96 -10.18
CA ILE A 369 2.77 -14.49 -11.17
C ILE A 369 2.10 -13.17 -10.78
N ARG A 370 1.85 -12.94 -9.48
CA ARG A 370 1.14 -11.73 -9.00
C ARG A 370 1.81 -10.42 -9.44
N PRO A 371 3.13 -10.23 -9.28
CA PRO A 371 3.81 -9.02 -9.76
C PRO A 371 3.66 -8.81 -11.27
N LYS A 372 3.75 -9.88 -12.08
CA LYS A 372 3.57 -9.79 -13.54
C LYS A 372 2.16 -9.34 -13.92
N LYS A 373 1.14 -9.90 -13.25
CA LYS A 373 -0.26 -9.47 -13.41
C LYS A 373 -0.43 -8.00 -13.02
N ALA A 374 0.10 -7.62 -11.86
CA ALA A 374 0.04 -6.24 -11.38
C ALA A 374 0.73 -5.26 -12.34
N GLN A 375 1.89 -5.64 -12.90
CA GLN A 375 2.61 -4.83 -13.89
C GLN A 375 1.76 -4.56 -15.13
N LEU A 376 1.15 -5.58 -15.73
CA LEU A 376 0.27 -5.40 -16.89
C LEU A 376 -0.90 -4.46 -16.58
N LEU A 377 -1.56 -4.64 -15.43
CA LEU A 377 -2.69 -3.82 -15.03
C LEU A 377 -2.27 -2.36 -14.77
N ASN A 378 -1.11 -2.15 -14.13
CA ASN A 378 -0.56 -0.82 -13.88
C ASN A 378 -0.15 -0.12 -15.18
N ASP A 379 0.47 -0.82 -16.13
CA ASP A 379 0.81 -0.28 -17.45
C ASP A 379 -0.44 0.14 -18.22
N ARG A 380 -1.53 -0.64 -18.10
CA ARG A 380 -2.82 -0.28 -18.68
C ARG A 380 -3.43 0.94 -17.99
N LEU A 381 -3.45 0.96 -16.66
CA LEU A 381 -3.97 2.07 -15.87
C LEU A 381 -3.22 3.37 -16.18
N ARG A 382 -1.90 3.31 -16.36
CA ARG A 382 -1.09 4.46 -16.79
C ARG A 382 -1.56 5.02 -18.12
N LYS A 383 -1.77 4.16 -19.13
CA LYS A 383 -2.30 4.59 -20.43
C LYS A 383 -3.70 5.21 -20.33
N LEU A 384 -4.55 4.68 -19.46
CA LEU A 384 -5.87 5.26 -19.20
C LEU A 384 -5.77 6.63 -18.55
N ASN A 385 -4.86 6.79 -17.58
CA ASN A 385 -4.59 8.07 -16.94
C ASN A 385 -4.06 9.10 -17.95
N ASP A 386 -3.08 8.74 -18.77
CA ASP A 386 -2.50 9.61 -19.82
C ASP A 386 -3.55 10.08 -20.84
N ALA A 387 -4.57 9.25 -21.10
CA ALA A 387 -5.70 9.56 -22.00
C ALA A 387 -6.86 10.31 -21.30
N SER A 388 -6.78 10.50 -19.99
CA SER A 388 -7.80 11.19 -19.19
C SER A 388 -7.42 12.64 -18.91
N LYS A 389 -8.39 13.46 -18.50
CA LYS A 389 -8.14 14.84 -18.04
C LYS A 389 -8.79 15.04 -16.69
N VAL A 390 -8.01 15.39 -15.67
CA VAL A 390 -8.50 15.75 -14.33
C VAL A 390 -8.47 17.27 -14.21
N ASN A 391 -9.53 17.87 -13.68
CA ASN A 391 -9.69 19.32 -13.59
C ASN A 391 -9.65 19.84 -12.15
N ILE A 392 -9.39 18.97 -11.18
CA ILE A 392 -9.36 19.31 -9.75
C ILE A 392 -8.11 18.74 -9.08
N ASP A 393 -7.72 19.35 -7.98
CA ASP A 393 -6.85 18.70 -7.01
C ASP A 393 -7.70 17.74 -6.15
N PHE A 394 -7.21 16.52 -5.92
CA PHE A 394 -7.90 15.52 -5.11
C PHE A 394 -7.98 15.91 -3.64
N GLU A 395 -7.07 16.73 -3.13
CA GLU A 395 -7.16 17.29 -1.78
C GLU A 395 -8.31 18.28 -1.62
N ASP A 396 -8.63 18.99 -2.72
CA ASP A 396 -9.60 20.07 -2.75
C ASP A 396 -10.99 19.64 -3.22
N PHE A 397 -11.19 18.38 -3.58
CA PHE A 397 -12.47 17.87 -4.09
C PHE A 397 -13.67 18.23 -3.19
N GLU A 398 -13.51 18.12 -1.86
CA GLU A 398 -14.58 18.41 -0.89
C GLU A 398 -15.01 19.90 -0.91
N LYS A 399 -14.17 20.82 -1.41
CA LYS A 399 -14.56 22.22 -1.60
C LYS A 399 -15.67 22.34 -2.66
N TYR A 400 -15.72 21.39 -3.59
CA TYR A 400 -16.66 21.34 -4.69
C TYR A 400 -17.86 20.40 -4.41
N TYR A 401 -17.85 19.70 -3.28
CA TYR A 401 -18.88 18.74 -2.87
C TYR A 401 -19.40 19.08 -1.47
N ARG A 402 -20.52 19.82 -1.40
CA ARG A 402 -21.27 20.12 -0.18
C ARG A 402 -22.75 19.89 -0.38
#